data_AF-A0A529X5I7-F1
#
_entry.id   AF-A0A529X5I7-F1
#
_cell.length_a   1.000
_cell.length_b   1.000
_cell.length_c   1.000
_cell.angle_alpha   90.00
_cell.angle_beta   90.00
_cell.angle_gamma   90.00
#
_symmetry.space_group_name_H-M   'P 1'
#
loop_
_entity.id
_entity.type
_entity.pdbx_description
1 polymer ?
#
loop_
_entity_poly.entity_id
_entity_poly.type
_entity_poly.pdbx_seq_one_letter_code
_entity_poly.pdbx_strand_id
1 'polypeptide(L)' 'FPIEAVRGRFPALSLTDKGRRRIYLDNPAGTQVPQVVADAVSRCLLSTNANLGGFFETTVAAQQVVDGAHA' A
#
# COMPACT_ATOMS: atom_id res chain seq x y z
N PHE A 1 -0.64 -19.82 -12.51
CA PHE A 1 -0.79 -18.52 -11.81
C PHE A 1 -2.22 -18.02 -11.99
N PRO A 2 -3.00 -17.79 -10.93
CA PRO A 2 -4.39 -17.34 -11.02
C PRO A 2 -4.47 -15.82 -11.27
N ILE A 3 -4.45 -15.41 -12.53
CA ILE A 3 -4.38 -13.98 -12.91
C ILE A 3 -5.53 -13.15 -12.33
N GLU A 4 -6.75 -13.66 -12.31
CA GLU A 4 -7.91 -12.93 -11.76
C GLU A 4 -7.78 -12.66 -10.26
N ALA A 5 -7.20 -13.61 -9.51
CA ALA A 5 -6.92 -13.41 -8.07
C ALA A 5 -5.88 -12.32 -7.85
N VAL A 6 -4.93 -12.14 -8.78
CA VAL A 6 -3.94 -11.08 -8.71
C VAL A 6 -4.55 -9.74 -9.10
N ARG A 7 -5.32 -9.66 -10.19
CA ARG A 7 -6.01 -8.43 -10.60
C ARG A 7 -6.95 -7.92 -9.52
N GLY A 8 -7.63 -8.83 -8.80
CA GLY A 8 -8.51 -8.50 -7.68
C GLY A 8 -7.82 -7.79 -6.51
N ARG A 9 -6.48 -7.83 -6.41
CA ARG A 9 -5.71 -7.12 -5.38
C ARG A 9 -5.42 -5.66 -5.72
N PHE A 10 -5.67 -5.22 -6.96
CA PHE A 10 -5.38 -3.86 -7.43
C PHE A 10 -6.69 -3.11 -7.72
N PRO A 11 -7.18 -2.29 -6.77
CA PRO A 11 -8.46 -1.58 -6.93
C PRO A 11 -8.52 -0.73 -8.21
N ALA A 12 -7.39 -0.13 -8.60
CA ALA A 12 -7.26 0.68 -9.80
C ALA A 12 -7.71 -0.04 -11.09
N LEU A 13 -7.58 -1.37 -11.16
CA LEU A 13 -7.96 -2.15 -12.35
C LEU A 13 -9.49 -2.30 -12.51
N SER A 14 -10.26 -1.97 -11.48
CA SER A 14 -11.73 -1.96 -11.53
C SER A 14 -12.30 -0.60 -11.94
N LEU A 15 -11.46 0.43 -12.06
CA LEU A 15 -11.89 1.78 -12.43
C LEU A 15 -12.30 1.85 -13.90
N THR A 16 -13.25 2.75 -14.16
CA THR A 16 -13.75 3.03 -15.52
C THR A 16 -13.69 4.51 -15.83
N ASP A 17 -13.32 4.85 -17.05
CA ASP A 17 -13.41 6.19 -17.62
C ASP A 17 -14.52 6.23 -18.65
N LYS A 18 -15.54 7.07 -18.44
CA LYS A 18 -16.70 7.20 -19.34
C LYS A 18 -17.35 5.84 -19.65
N GLY A 19 -17.46 4.97 -18.64
CA GLY A 19 -18.05 3.62 -18.76
C GLY A 19 -17.14 2.58 -19.42
N ARG A 20 -15.90 2.92 -19.78
CA ARG A 20 -14.92 1.96 -20.32
C ARG A 20 -13.89 1.60 -19.26
N ARG A 21 -13.53 0.33 -19.18
CA ARG A 21 -12.46 -0.14 -18.28
C ARG A 21 -11.16 0.58 -18.59
N ARG A 22 -10.48 1.07 -17.55
CA ARG A 22 -9.14 1.64 -17.66
C ARG A 22 -8.10 0.54 -17.89
N ILE A 23 -7.17 0.77 -18.82
CA ILE A 23 -6.09 -0.16 -19.15
C ILE A 23 -4.77 0.56 -18.94
N TYR A 24 -3.90 -0.03 -18.11
CA TYR A 24 -2.60 0.51 -17.76
C TYR A 24 -1.52 -0.27 -18.50
N LEU A 25 -0.80 0.41 -19.40
CA LEU A 25 0.34 -0.13 -20.16
C LEU A 25 1.59 0.74 -19.99
N ASP A 26 1.72 1.37 -18.81
CA ASP A 26 2.69 2.41 -18.48
C ASP A 26 3.43 2.12 -17.17
N ASN A 27 3.56 0.84 -16.79
CA ASN A 27 4.29 0.44 -15.58
C ASN A 27 5.70 1.05 -15.42
N PRO A 28 6.48 1.34 -16.48
CA PRO A 28 7.76 2.06 -16.35
C PRO A 28 7.63 3.49 -15.78
N ALA A 29 6.49 4.16 -15.95
CA ALA A 29 6.21 5.47 -15.36
C ALA A 29 5.73 5.36 -13.91
N GLY A 30 5.09 4.24 -13.56
CA GLY A 30 4.61 3.96 -12.21
C GLY A 30 3.66 2.76 -12.21
N THR A 31 3.78 1.92 -11.19
CA THR A 31 2.90 0.75 -11.03
C THR A 31 1.65 1.12 -10.25
N GLN A 32 0.56 0.40 -10.49
CA GLN A 32 -0.62 0.49 -9.65
C GLN A 32 -0.36 -0.16 -8.29
N VAL A 33 -0.97 0.37 -7.24
CA VAL A 33 -0.76 -0.07 -5.86
C VAL A 33 -1.81 -1.13 -5.49
N PRO A 34 -1.41 -2.30 -4.95
CA PRO A 34 -2.37 -3.26 -4.42
C PRO A 34 -2.94 -2.78 -3.08
N GLN A 35 -4.18 -3.16 -2.76
CA GLN A 35 -4.89 -2.71 -1.55
C GLN A 35 -4.06 -2.89 -0.27
N VAL A 36 -3.35 -4.01 -0.15
CA VAL A 36 -2.53 -4.32 1.04
C VAL A 36 -1.43 -3.29 1.33
N VAL A 37 -0.86 -2.68 0.27
CA VAL A 37 0.16 -1.64 0.40
C VAL A 37 -0.50 -0.32 0.80
N ALA A 38 -1.61 0.04 0.17
CA ALA A 38 -2.37 1.23 0.53
C ALA A 38 -2.82 1.18 2.01
N ASP A 39 -3.32 0.03 2.47
CA ASP A 39 -3.73 -0.18 3.86
C ASP A 39 -2.56 -0.05 4.84
N ALA A 40 -1.39 -0.61 4.48
CA ALA A 40 -0.19 -0.52 5.32
C ALA A 40 0.29 0.93 5.46
N VAL A 41 0.32 1.69 4.36
CA VAL A 41 0.67 3.12 4.39
C VAL A 41 -0.35 3.91 5.20
N SER A 42 -1.65 3.66 4.99
CA SER A 42 -2.72 4.33 5.75
C SER A 42 -2.61 4.06 7.24
N ARG A 43 -2.41 2.81 7.67
CA ARG A 43 -2.18 2.48 9.09
C ARG A 43 -0.95 3.20 9.65
N CYS A 44 0.15 3.22 8.89
CA CYS A 44 1.36 3.90 9.33
C CYS A 44 1.10 5.38 9.64
N LEU A 45 0.44 6.09 8.71
CA LEU A 45 0.13 7.50 8.85
C LEU A 45 -0.88 7.81 9.96
N LEU A 46 -1.91 6.96 10.11
CA LEU A 46 -3.02 7.24 11.01
C LEU A 46 -2.78 6.79 12.45
N SER A 47 -2.00 5.73 12.69
CA SER A 47 -1.88 5.13 14.02
C SER A 47 -0.46 4.95 14.55
N THR A 48 0.56 4.92 13.70
CA THR A 48 1.94 4.64 14.14
C THR A 48 2.95 5.72 13.75
N ASN A 49 2.50 6.88 13.27
CA ASN A 49 3.40 7.93 12.82
C ASN A 49 4.04 8.65 14.00
N ALA A 50 5.30 8.35 14.28
CA ALA A 50 6.11 9.00 15.30
C ALA A 50 7.60 8.97 14.93
N ASN A 51 8.36 9.88 15.51
CA ASN A 51 9.83 9.79 15.49
C ASN A 51 10.28 8.52 16.23
N LEU A 52 11.35 7.91 15.73
CA LEU A 52 11.98 6.73 16.33
C LEU A 52 12.83 7.10 17.57
N GLY A 53 13.14 6.10 18.41
CA GLY A 53 14.07 6.25 19.55
C GLY A 53 13.49 6.83 20.84
N GLY A 54 12.19 7.10 20.87
CA GLY A 54 11.41 7.42 22.07
C GLY A 54 10.83 6.18 22.77
N PHE A 55 10.19 6.39 23.92
CA PHE A 55 9.63 5.33 24.76
C PHE A 55 8.10 5.29 24.78
N PHE A 56 7.43 6.19 24.06
CA PHE A 56 5.97 6.19 23.95
C PHE A 56 5.49 5.07 23.03
N GLU A 57 4.29 4.56 23.29
CA GLU A 57 3.66 3.46 22.54
C GLU A 57 3.70 3.69 21.01
N THR A 58 3.35 4.89 20.54
CA THR A 58 3.37 5.20 19.10
C THR A 58 4.78 5.14 18.51
N THR A 59 5.81 5.53 19.27
CA THR A 59 7.22 5.44 18.83
C THR A 59 7.68 3.99 18.75
N VAL A 60 7.33 3.16 19.74
CA VAL A 60 7.63 1.73 19.71
C VAL A 60 6.94 1.07 18.50
N ALA A 61 5.68 1.41 18.24
CA ALA A 61 4.96 0.93 17.06
C ALA A 61 5.59 1.40 15.74
N ALA A 62 6.06 2.66 15.67
CA ALA A 62 6.78 3.18 14.50
C ALA A 62 8.07 2.38 14.23
N GLN A 63 8.82 2.06 15.29
CA GLN A 63 10.05 1.26 15.19
C GLN A 63 9.76 -0.14 14.65
N GLN A 64 8.70 -0.79 15.12
CA GLN A 64 8.29 -2.11 14.64
C GLN A 64 7.97 -2.11 13.13
N VAL A 65 7.36 -1.04 12.61
CA VAL A 65 7.08 -0.90 11.17
C VAL A 65 8.39 -0.84 10.37
N VAL A 66 9.39 -0.09 10.84
CA VAL A 66 10.69 0.04 10.18
C VAL A 66 11.48 -1.26 10.25
N ASP A 67 11.52 -1.90 11.42
CA ASP A 67 12.23 -3.16 11.61
C ASP A 67 11.63 -4.26 10.72
N GLY A 68 10.30 -4.33 10.63
CA GLY A 68 9.61 -5.29 9.75
C GLY A 68 9.83 -5.05 8.25
N ALA A 69 10.23 -3.85 7.84
CA ALA A 69 10.57 -3.54 6.45
C ALA A 69 12.01 -3.93 6.07
N HIS A 70 12.90 -4.09 7.06
CA HIS A 70 14.31 -4.47 6.87
C HIS A 70 14.61 -5.95 7.14
N ALA A 71 13.64 -6.70 7.67
CA ALA A 71 13.71 -8.15 7.88
C ALA A 71 13.50 -8.94 6.59
#